data_AF-A0A2M8BTD8-F1
#
_entry.id   AF-A0A2M8BTD8-F1
#
_cell.length_a   1.000
_cell.length_b   1.000
_cell.length_c   1.000
_cell.angle_alpha   90.00
_cell.angle_beta   90.00
_cell.angle_gamma   90.00
#
_symmetry.space_group_name_H-M   'P 1'
#
loop_
_entity.id
_entity.type
_entity.pdbx_description
1 polymer ?
#
loop_
_entity_poly.entity_id
_entity_poly.type
_entity_poly.pdbx_seq_one_letter_code
_entity_poly.pdbx_strand_id
1 'polypeptide(L)'
;MSGSKALFILVASFLGLGFLGCAEEVKPSPVAKSGLEITGLEVPEPVLEGSTLLIASRGLDPSSEGRRLRIEVLESGARVVLDEVDADARVGQAFLLDHDAFQGIGMGRHDVSLILIEGERESALFPSVLTLVSELSVNLNSGIDGTYFRNDGAIVIGSGFLAAEEGSVEAEIVGEFTPEQGAPTTVYTKLPVKLVEPLDRTRGTVTLTTAIGGFRPGTFEGTMTLSSDLVGGHTSRSGEQPVRIDFIPPALFDYGPTDPYLGQIITVRGGGFLGATDAATGDEATVLLFEGEITPAAGGAATPFGPKEAVAVFVSGQEVQLGLDVEVEGETLISSFFGVSRGTFSGQVTPIVIKGTDDQRGDAIPIEVKFSGVRQIVQVRFLPGMYDSLRYFGLSSAATQVTEAALQRMRDIYQDYSVEFVTEPPADFLPSAIATLEVGGPDPNGLGLFGYDNTPGKDIGNLRLFDSIGGTNAETQADNYPGYGGVFIESILYWSSHPELPSAIPGAGPEPDPLFDEIFDPVRSEPATLVEAESSSTEGRVGMVQRAIRALGSIIGETSAHELGHSLGLAQPLGPRDAYHSAFPGEGCLMDGGSFRELGERMGEPGYPETHFCNDEPEYLGDILPN
;
A
#
# COMPACT_ATOMS: atom_id res chain seq x y z
N MET A 1 -40.79 -26.80 -33.93
CA MET A 1 -41.21 -27.20 -35.29
C MET A 1 -40.26 -26.53 -36.26
N SER A 2 -39.23 -27.24 -36.73
CA SER A 2 -39.18 -27.85 -38.08
C SER A 2 -39.33 -26.77 -39.16
N GLY A 3 -38.29 -26.35 -39.86
CA GLY A 3 -37.38 -27.06 -40.79
C GLY A 3 -36.96 -25.99 -41.84
N SER A 4 -36.03 -26.16 -42.76
CA SER A 4 -35.29 -27.31 -43.25
C SER A 4 -34.09 -26.79 -44.05
N LYS A 5 -33.05 -27.63 -44.07
CA LYS A 5 -31.81 -27.58 -44.86
C LYS A 5 -32.07 -27.50 -46.38
N ALA A 6 -31.10 -26.95 -47.11
CA ALA A 6 -30.81 -27.38 -48.48
C ALA A 6 -29.29 -27.46 -48.71
N LEU A 7 -28.90 -28.69 -49.01
CA LEU A 7 -27.59 -29.25 -49.29
C LEU A 7 -27.37 -29.17 -50.81
N PHE A 8 -26.15 -28.82 -51.27
CA PHE A 8 -25.74 -29.06 -52.66
C PHE A 8 -24.47 -29.93 -52.66
N ILE A 9 -24.61 -31.11 -53.27
CA ILE A 9 -23.54 -32.04 -53.65
C ILE A 9 -23.62 -32.19 -55.17
N LEU A 10 -22.48 -32.08 -55.87
CA LEU A 10 -22.22 -32.76 -57.14
C LEU A 10 -20.70 -32.88 -57.32
N VAL A 11 -20.11 -34.05 -57.04
CA VAL A 11 -19.71 -35.16 -57.93
C VAL A 11 -18.40 -34.95 -58.71
N ALA A 12 -17.54 -35.95 -58.52
CA ALA A 12 -16.18 -36.20 -58.97
C ALA A 12 -15.98 -36.45 -60.47
N SER A 13 -14.73 -36.36 -60.94
CA SER A 13 -14.11 -37.33 -61.87
C SER A 13 -12.57 -37.26 -61.89
N PHE A 14 -11.97 -38.30 -61.30
CA PHE A 14 -10.81 -39.13 -61.67
C PHE A 14 -9.66 -38.71 -62.62
N LEU A 15 -8.47 -39.16 -62.18
CA LEU A 15 -7.34 -39.82 -62.89
C LEU A 15 -6.14 -38.99 -63.41
N GLY A 16 -4.97 -39.26 -62.82
CA GLY A 16 -3.64 -38.96 -63.37
C GLY A 16 -2.50 -39.28 -62.41
N LEU A 17 -1.98 -40.52 -62.46
CA LEU A 17 -0.70 -40.91 -61.82
C LEU A 17 0.49 -40.26 -62.54
N GLY A 18 1.51 -39.84 -61.78
CA GLY A 18 2.83 -39.49 -62.35
C GLY A 18 3.87 -39.00 -61.33
N PHE A 19 4.66 -39.94 -60.80
CA PHE A 19 6.09 -39.86 -60.41
C PHE A 19 6.72 -38.59 -59.78
N LEU A 20 7.21 -38.77 -58.55
CA LEU A 20 8.56 -38.44 -58.01
C LEU A 20 9.16 -37.03 -58.25
N GLY A 21 9.37 -36.31 -57.12
CA GLY A 21 10.67 -35.67 -56.84
C GLY A 21 10.70 -34.15 -56.61
N CYS A 22 10.92 -33.77 -55.35
CA CYS A 22 11.66 -32.58 -54.86
C CYS A 22 11.19 -31.16 -55.26
N ALA A 23 10.51 -30.48 -54.32
CA ALA A 23 10.88 -29.15 -53.79
C ALA A 23 9.76 -28.70 -52.84
N GLU A 24 10.07 -28.58 -51.55
CA GLU A 24 9.16 -28.06 -50.54
C GLU A 24 9.11 -26.53 -50.70
N GLU A 25 8.03 -26.05 -51.32
CA GLU A 25 7.68 -24.65 -51.42
C GLU A 25 7.22 -24.18 -50.04
N VAL A 26 8.10 -23.47 -49.33
CA VAL A 26 7.79 -22.84 -48.04
C VAL A 26 6.71 -21.79 -48.29
N LYS A 27 5.45 -22.15 -47.99
CA LYS A 27 4.39 -21.17 -47.77
C LYS A 27 4.78 -20.33 -46.55
N PRO A 28 4.77 -18.99 -46.63
CA PRO A 28 4.90 -18.18 -45.42
C PRO A 28 3.77 -18.56 -44.46
N SER A 29 4.12 -18.98 -43.26
CA SER A 29 3.17 -19.12 -42.16
C SER A 29 2.37 -17.82 -42.03
N PRO A 30 1.04 -17.88 -41.86
CA PRO A 30 0.28 -16.70 -41.48
C PRO A 30 0.84 -16.24 -40.13
N VAL A 31 1.39 -15.03 -40.11
CA VAL A 31 1.79 -14.33 -38.88
C VAL A 31 0.63 -14.49 -37.90
N ALA A 32 0.89 -15.13 -36.78
CA ALA A 32 -0.07 -15.20 -35.69
C ALA A 32 -0.48 -13.77 -35.38
N LYS A 33 -1.77 -13.44 -35.58
CA LYS A 33 -2.31 -12.16 -35.10
C LYS A 33 -1.93 -12.08 -33.64
N SER A 34 -1.06 -11.14 -33.29
CA SER A 34 -0.76 -10.85 -31.90
C SER A 34 -2.11 -10.66 -31.21
N GLY A 35 -2.33 -11.31 -30.07
CA GLY A 35 -3.57 -11.11 -29.31
C GLY A 35 -3.71 -9.67 -28.77
N LEU A 36 -2.78 -8.77 -29.11
CA LEU A 36 -2.68 -7.40 -28.69
C LEU A 36 -3.55 -6.52 -29.60
N GLU A 37 -4.51 -5.80 -29.03
CA GLU A 37 -5.46 -4.97 -29.78
C GLU A 37 -5.75 -3.68 -29.02
N ILE A 38 -5.68 -2.53 -29.71
CA ILE A 38 -6.23 -1.28 -29.21
C ILE A 38 -7.75 -1.30 -29.43
N THR A 39 -8.51 -1.09 -28.38
CA THR A 39 -9.98 -1.11 -28.37
C THR A 39 -10.60 0.27 -28.19
N GLY A 40 -9.83 1.26 -27.72
CA GLY A 40 -10.28 2.64 -27.56
C GLY A 40 -9.12 3.61 -27.37
N LEU A 41 -9.38 4.88 -27.69
CA LEU A 41 -8.54 6.02 -27.43
C LEU A 41 -9.39 7.08 -26.76
N GLU A 42 -8.93 7.57 -25.61
CA GLU A 42 -9.47 8.77 -24.97
C GLU A 42 -8.34 9.82 -24.90
N VAL A 43 -8.65 11.04 -25.31
CA VAL A 43 -7.68 12.13 -25.41
C VAL A 43 -8.41 13.45 -25.18
N PRO A 44 -7.80 14.45 -24.51
CA PRO A 44 -8.39 15.76 -24.41
C PRO A 44 -8.41 16.41 -25.80
N GLU A 45 -9.55 17.01 -26.17
CA GLU A 45 -9.69 17.75 -27.42
C GLU A 45 -9.79 19.26 -27.16
N PRO A 46 -9.00 20.10 -27.86
CA PRO A 46 -7.89 19.74 -28.76
C PRO A 46 -6.65 19.21 -28.01
N VAL A 47 -5.73 18.53 -28.68
CA VAL A 47 -4.49 18.02 -28.09
C VAL A 47 -3.48 19.17 -27.92
N LEU A 48 -2.84 19.23 -26.75
CA LEU A 48 -1.78 20.18 -26.40
C LEU A 48 -0.44 19.45 -26.24
N GLU A 49 0.65 20.20 -26.22
CA GLU A 49 1.92 19.71 -25.68
C GLU A 49 1.70 19.33 -24.20
N GLY A 50 2.12 18.12 -23.81
CA GLY A 50 1.87 17.56 -22.49
C GLY A 50 0.51 16.86 -22.32
N SER A 51 -0.33 16.78 -23.36
CA SER A 51 -1.59 16.02 -23.26
C SER A 51 -1.32 14.52 -23.10
N THR A 52 -2.08 13.89 -22.21
CA THR A 52 -2.07 12.43 -22.03
C THR A 52 -3.05 11.75 -22.98
N LEU A 53 -2.58 10.70 -23.65
CA LEU A 53 -3.40 9.79 -24.45
C LEU A 53 -3.66 8.54 -23.63
N LEU A 54 -4.93 8.20 -23.43
CA LEU A 54 -5.33 6.99 -22.74
C LEU A 54 -5.76 5.93 -23.75
N ILE A 55 -5.09 4.79 -23.68
CA ILE A 55 -5.30 3.66 -24.57
C ILE A 55 -6.00 2.55 -23.79
N ALA A 56 -7.17 2.16 -24.27
CA ALA A 56 -7.84 0.94 -23.82
C ALA A 56 -7.42 -0.21 -24.74
N SER A 57 -6.82 -1.26 -24.20
CA SER A 57 -6.33 -2.39 -24.99
C SER A 57 -6.74 -3.76 -24.44
N ARG A 58 -6.55 -4.80 -25.25
CA ARG A 58 -6.75 -6.22 -24.87
C ARG A 58 -5.51 -7.04 -25.19
N GLY A 59 -5.33 -8.11 -24.42
CA GLY A 59 -4.26 -9.08 -24.62
C GLY A 59 -2.88 -8.62 -24.15
N LEU A 60 -2.84 -7.66 -23.22
CA LEU A 60 -1.62 -7.27 -22.53
C LEU A 60 -1.10 -8.38 -21.63
N ASP A 61 0.21 -8.45 -21.50
CA ASP A 61 0.88 -9.20 -20.46
C ASP A 61 1.03 -8.29 -19.22
N PRO A 62 0.40 -8.62 -18.08
CA PRO A 62 0.49 -7.80 -16.88
C PRO A 62 1.92 -7.75 -16.31
N SER A 63 2.78 -8.71 -16.66
CA SER A 63 4.18 -8.76 -16.24
C SER A 63 5.13 -7.99 -17.17
N SER A 64 4.65 -7.53 -18.33
CA SER A 64 5.47 -6.76 -19.27
C SER A 64 5.54 -5.29 -18.85
N GLU A 65 6.75 -4.78 -18.70
CA GLU A 65 7.05 -3.37 -18.50
C GLU A 65 7.49 -2.69 -19.82
N GLY A 66 7.52 -1.36 -19.84
CA GLY A 66 8.08 -0.58 -20.94
C GLY A 66 7.26 -0.63 -22.23
N ARG A 67 5.93 -0.56 -22.13
CA ARG A 67 5.06 -0.48 -23.31
C ARG A 67 5.26 0.86 -24.01
N ARG A 68 5.06 0.86 -25.32
CA ARG A 68 5.23 2.05 -26.16
C ARG A 68 4.07 2.23 -27.12
N LEU A 69 3.69 3.48 -27.38
CA LEU A 69 2.70 3.84 -28.38
C LEU A 69 3.38 4.49 -29.57
N ARG A 70 3.33 3.86 -30.73
CA ARG A 70 3.76 4.45 -32.00
C ARG A 70 2.58 5.15 -32.67
N ILE A 71 2.77 6.41 -33.05
CA ILE A 71 1.80 7.23 -33.78
C ILE A 71 2.38 7.49 -35.17
N GLU A 72 1.64 7.11 -36.21
CA GLU A 72 1.99 7.37 -37.61
C GLU A 72 1.01 8.38 -38.23
N VAL A 73 1.52 9.52 -38.69
CA VAL A 73 0.72 10.55 -39.38
C VAL A 73 0.55 10.15 -40.83
N LEU A 74 -0.68 9.90 -41.27
CA LEU A 74 -0.95 9.27 -42.57
C LEU A 74 -0.54 10.15 -43.76
N GLU A 75 -0.68 11.47 -43.63
CA GLU A 75 -0.42 12.41 -44.72
C GLU A 75 1.07 12.68 -44.95
N SER A 76 1.85 12.81 -43.86
CA SER A 76 3.28 13.15 -43.91
C SER A 76 4.19 11.92 -43.83
N GLY A 77 3.68 10.80 -43.31
CA GLY A 77 4.48 9.63 -42.95
C GLY A 77 5.36 9.85 -41.72
N ALA A 78 5.16 10.94 -40.97
CA ALA A 78 5.87 11.19 -39.73
C ALA A 78 5.54 10.10 -38.70
N ARG A 79 6.55 9.71 -37.90
CA ARG A 79 6.43 8.68 -36.87
C ARG A 79 6.98 9.21 -35.56
N VAL A 80 6.18 9.11 -34.52
CA VAL A 80 6.60 9.39 -33.13
C VAL A 80 6.30 8.17 -32.28
N VAL A 81 7.10 7.98 -31.23
CA VAL A 81 6.96 6.87 -30.29
C VAL A 81 6.94 7.45 -28.90
N LEU A 82 5.91 7.10 -28.13
CA LEU A 82 5.72 7.52 -26.75
C LEU A 82 5.98 6.34 -25.84
N ASP A 83 6.62 6.59 -24.71
CA ASP A 83 6.73 5.60 -23.64
C ASP A 83 5.49 5.67 -22.72
N GLU A 84 5.08 4.52 -22.20
CA GLU A 84 4.01 4.44 -21.19
C GLU A 84 4.46 5.19 -19.92
N VAL A 85 3.57 5.99 -19.37
CA VAL A 85 3.77 6.69 -18.09
C VAL A 85 2.87 6.08 -17.03
N ASP A 86 3.33 6.10 -15.78
CA ASP A 86 2.52 5.66 -14.65
C ASP A 86 1.29 6.58 -14.51
N ALA A 87 0.12 6.06 -14.90
CA ALA A 87 -1.17 6.67 -14.60
C ALA A 87 -1.78 6.03 -13.34
N ASP A 88 -2.70 6.77 -12.71
CA ASP A 88 -3.58 6.20 -11.68
C ASP A 88 -4.20 4.90 -12.25
N ALA A 89 -4.03 3.78 -11.52
CA ALA A 89 -4.31 2.41 -11.98
C ALA A 89 -5.74 2.18 -12.49
N ARG A 90 -6.63 3.17 -12.33
CA ARG A 90 -8.03 3.16 -12.73
C ARG A 90 -8.28 3.58 -14.18
N VAL A 91 -7.29 4.03 -14.95
CA VAL A 91 -7.53 4.78 -16.21
C VAL A 91 -6.91 4.18 -17.50
N GLY A 92 -6.44 2.92 -17.48
CA GLY A 92 -5.86 2.27 -18.68
C GLY A 92 -4.39 2.60 -18.90
N GLN A 93 -3.86 2.41 -20.12
CA GLN A 93 -2.46 2.70 -20.44
C GLN A 93 -2.32 4.16 -20.86
N ALA A 94 -1.45 4.92 -20.18
CA ALA A 94 -1.27 6.34 -20.43
C ALA A 94 0.03 6.64 -21.18
N PHE A 95 -0.03 7.54 -22.16
CA PHE A 95 1.11 7.98 -22.94
C PHE A 95 1.13 9.49 -23.00
N LEU A 96 2.21 10.11 -22.51
CA LEU A 96 2.38 11.55 -22.50
C LEU A 96 2.87 12.05 -23.87
N LEU A 97 2.18 13.00 -24.47
CA LEU A 97 2.64 13.66 -25.69
C LEU A 97 3.65 14.77 -25.35
N ASP A 98 4.92 14.40 -25.23
CA ASP A 98 6.00 15.33 -24.93
C ASP A 98 6.28 16.34 -26.06
N HIS A 99 7.22 17.26 -25.81
CA HIS A 99 7.62 18.30 -26.75
C HIS A 99 8.02 17.73 -28.12
N ASP A 100 8.91 16.74 -28.15
CA ASP A 100 9.48 16.21 -29.39
C ASP A 100 8.41 15.48 -30.22
N ALA A 101 7.54 14.71 -29.56
CA ALA A 101 6.43 14.04 -30.22
C ALA A 101 5.36 15.03 -30.72
N PHE A 102 5.03 16.04 -29.92
CA PHE A 102 4.10 17.10 -30.31
C PHE A 102 4.60 17.86 -31.55
N GLN A 103 5.89 18.26 -31.58
CA GLN A 103 6.51 18.89 -32.74
C GLN A 103 6.64 17.93 -33.93
N GLY A 104 6.89 16.64 -33.67
CA GLY A 104 7.03 15.60 -34.70
C GLY A 104 5.73 15.30 -35.45
N ILE A 105 4.58 15.35 -34.76
CA ILE A 105 3.24 15.27 -35.41
C ILE A 105 2.94 16.59 -36.12
N GLY A 106 3.20 17.71 -35.44
CA GLY A 106 2.98 19.06 -35.93
C GLY A 106 1.56 19.57 -35.70
N MET A 107 1.41 20.90 -35.79
CA MET A 107 0.15 21.60 -35.57
C MET A 107 -0.96 21.22 -36.56
N GLY A 108 -2.21 21.20 -36.09
CA GLY A 108 -3.39 21.01 -36.94
C GLY A 108 -4.11 19.67 -36.75
N ARG A 109 -5.05 19.39 -37.65
CA ARG A 109 -5.85 18.16 -37.64
C ARG A 109 -5.18 17.10 -38.50
N HIS A 110 -4.88 15.95 -37.92
CA HIS A 110 -4.16 14.85 -38.56
C HIS A 110 -4.94 13.54 -38.45
N ASP A 111 -5.09 12.84 -39.58
CA ASP A 111 -5.46 11.43 -39.55
C ASP A 111 -4.22 10.61 -39.18
N VAL A 112 -4.31 9.84 -38.09
CA VAL A 112 -3.20 9.06 -37.53
C VAL A 112 -3.54 7.59 -37.43
N SER A 113 -2.52 6.74 -37.42
CA SER A 113 -2.62 5.34 -37.01
C SER A 113 -1.82 5.09 -35.74
N LEU A 114 -2.46 4.48 -34.75
CA LEU A 114 -1.85 4.11 -33.49
C LEU A 114 -1.48 2.63 -33.49
N ILE A 115 -0.30 2.31 -32.94
CA ILE A 115 0.20 0.94 -32.79
C ILE A 115 0.78 0.82 -31.38
N LEU A 116 0.20 -0.07 -30.58
CA LEU A 116 0.70 -0.41 -29.26
C LEU A 116 1.79 -1.48 -29.39
N ILE A 117 2.92 -1.26 -28.73
CA ILE A 117 4.10 -2.12 -28.77
C ILE A 117 4.38 -2.64 -27.36
N GLU A 118 4.43 -3.96 -27.21
CA GLU A 118 4.75 -4.68 -25.98
C GLU A 118 5.84 -5.73 -26.27
N GLY A 119 7.09 -5.44 -25.90
CA GLY A 119 8.24 -6.26 -26.29
C GLY A 119 8.37 -6.35 -27.82
N GLU A 120 8.28 -7.57 -28.37
CA GLU A 120 8.28 -7.83 -29.82
C GLU A 120 6.87 -7.87 -30.44
N ARG A 121 5.82 -7.71 -29.63
CA ARG A 121 4.42 -7.75 -30.09
C ARG A 121 3.98 -6.35 -30.49
N GLU A 122 3.33 -6.24 -31.64
CA GLU A 122 2.66 -5.01 -32.08
C GLU A 122 1.16 -5.27 -32.22
N SER A 123 0.33 -4.29 -31.89
CA SER A 123 -1.11 -4.34 -32.16
C SER A 123 -1.41 -4.18 -33.65
N ALA A 124 -2.66 -4.47 -34.04
CA ALA A 124 -3.18 -3.97 -35.31
C ALA A 124 -3.21 -2.42 -35.33
N LEU A 125 -3.20 -1.84 -36.53
CA LEU A 125 -3.35 -0.40 -36.76
C LEU A 125 -4.73 0.06 -36.24
N PHE A 126 -4.72 1.07 -35.37
CA PHE A 126 -5.94 1.71 -34.88
C PHE A 126 -6.05 3.13 -35.48
N PRO A 127 -6.95 3.37 -36.43
CA PRO A 127 -7.11 4.68 -37.06
C PRO A 127 -7.78 5.66 -36.09
N SER A 128 -7.26 6.88 -36.01
CA SER A 128 -7.82 7.96 -35.20
C SER A 128 -7.56 9.33 -35.83
N VAL A 129 -8.07 10.38 -35.21
CA VAL A 129 -7.84 11.77 -35.59
C VAL A 129 -7.34 12.53 -34.38
N LEU A 130 -6.24 13.26 -34.52
CA LEU A 130 -5.73 14.17 -33.49
C LEU A 130 -5.78 15.60 -34.01
N THR A 131 -6.25 16.53 -33.18
CA THR A 131 -6.24 17.97 -33.50
C THR A 131 -5.31 18.68 -32.54
N LEU A 132 -4.09 19.00 -32.97
CA LEU A 132 -3.05 19.61 -32.14
C LEU A 132 -3.14 21.13 -32.24
N VAL A 133 -3.19 21.80 -31.09
CA VAL A 133 -3.18 23.28 -30.96
C VAL A 133 -2.08 23.73 -30.00
N SER A 134 -1.51 24.92 -30.23
CA SER A 134 -0.46 25.51 -29.39
C SER A 134 -1.02 26.62 -28.51
N GLU A 135 -2.31 26.89 -28.65
CA GLU A 135 -3.05 27.94 -27.98
C GLU A 135 -4.40 27.36 -27.56
N LEU A 136 -4.77 27.58 -26.31
CA LEU A 136 -6.06 27.21 -25.77
C LEU A 136 -6.51 28.30 -24.81
N SER A 137 -7.64 28.93 -25.11
CA SER A 137 -8.19 29.97 -24.26
C SER A 137 -8.98 29.38 -23.10
N VAL A 138 -8.62 29.78 -21.88
CA VAL A 138 -9.42 29.48 -20.68
C VAL A 138 -10.64 30.41 -20.61
N ASN A 139 -11.80 29.83 -20.32
CA ASN A 139 -13.06 30.56 -20.11
C ASN A 139 -13.69 30.13 -18.79
N LEU A 140 -14.23 31.10 -18.06
CA LEU A 140 -14.98 30.89 -16.83
C LEU A 140 -16.45 31.22 -17.08
N ASN A 141 -17.31 30.21 -16.95
CA ASN A 141 -18.74 30.33 -17.25
C ASN A 141 -19.57 30.68 -16.02
N SER A 142 -19.16 30.23 -14.83
CA SER A 142 -19.84 30.52 -13.57
C SER A 142 -18.84 30.74 -12.43
N GLY A 143 -19.20 31.61 -11.49
CA GLY A 143 -18.51 31.77 -10.22
C GLY A 143 -18.69 30.57 -9.28
N ILE A 144 -18.13 30.70 -8.08
CA ILE A 144 -18.14 29.68 -7.00
C ILE A 144 -19.07 30.08 -5.86
N ASP A 145 -20.24 30.65 -6.18
CA ASP A 145 -21.16 31.15 -5.17
C ASP A 145 -21.66 30.05 -4.24
N GLY A 146 -21.74 30.33 -2.94
CA GLY A 146 -22.30 29.39 -1.97
C GLY A 146 -21.72 29.49 -0.57
N THR A 147 -22.10 28.52 0.26
CA THR A 147 -21.59 28.34 1.61
C THR A 147 -20.54 27.24 1.63
N TYR A 148 -19.37 27.52 2.21
CA TYR A 148 -18.24 26.62 2.21
C TYR A 148 -17.54 26.63 3.56
N PHE A 149 -16.85 25.53 3.86
CA PHE A 149 -15.82 25.53 4.86
C PHE A 149 -14.48 25.98 4.27
N ARG A 150 -13.52 26.29 5.15
CA ARG A 150 -12.12 26.45 4.73
C ARG A 150 -11.57 25.14 4.16
N ASN A 151 -10.73 25.27 3.15
CA ASN A 151 -10.11 24.17 2.42
C ASN A 151 -11.11 23.22 1.72
N ASP A 152 -12.36 23.63 1.54
CA ASP A 152 -13.28 22.94 0.63
C ASP A 152 -12.83 23.11 -0.83
N GLY A 153 -13.08 22.08 -1.65
CA GLY A 153 -12.96 22.17 -3.10
C GLY A 153 -14.21 22.77 -3.71
N ALA A 154 -14.09 23.93 -4.37
CA ALA A 154 -15.16 24.53 -5.15
C ALA A 154 -15.01 24.17 -6.63
N ILE A 155 -16.08 23.68 -7.25
CA ILE A 155 -16.10 23.33 -8.67
C ILE A 155 -16.27 24.61 -9.49
N VAL A 156 -15.33 24.87 -10.39
CA VAL A 156 -15.41 25.92 -11.41
C VAL A 156 -15.82 25.30 -12.75
N ILE A 157 -16.79 25.91 -13.43
CA ILE A 157 -17.31 25.45 -14.72
C ILE A 157 -16.87 26.42 -15.80
N GLY A 158 -16.36 25.87 -16.90
CA GLY A 158 -15.70 26.65 -17.92
C GLY A 158 -15.28 25.85 -19.13
N SER A 159 -14.22 26.30 -19.79
CA SER A 159 -13.50 25.54 -20.81
C SER A 159 -12.02 25.90 -20.79
N GLY A 160 -11.17 25.03 -21.33
CA GLY A 160 -9.75 25.30 -21.44
C GLY A 160 -8.97 25.17 -20.13
N PHE A 161 -9.50 24.41 -19.16
CA PHE A 161 -8.70 23.96 -18.02
C PHE A 161 -7.59 23.02 -18.49
N LEU A 162 -6.50 22.88 -17.73
CA LEU A 162 -5.29 22.17 -18.15
C LEU A 162 -4.96 21.05 -17.17
N ALA A 163 -4.44 19.94 -17.71
CA ALA A 163 -3.71 18.97 -16.89
C ALA A 163 -2.37 19.57 -16.43
N ALA A 164 -1.77 19.03 -15.37
CA ALA A 164 -0.53 19.57 -14.79
C ALA A 164 0.65 19.51 -15.78
N GLU A 165 0.62 18.52 -16.68
CA GLU A 165 1.62 18.29 -17.71
C GLU A 165 1.43 19.24 -18.92
N GLU A 166 0.22 19.77 -19.12
CA GLU A 166 -0.11 20.71 -20.22
C GLU A 166 0.24 22.16 -19.85
N GLY A 167 0.30 22.46 -18.55
CA GLY A 167 0.56 23.79 -18.01
C GLY A 167 -0.12 24.00 -16.65
N SER A 168 -0.41 25.27 -16.34
CA SER A 168 -1.07 25.64 -15.09
C SER A 168 -2.27 26.54 -15.33
N VAL A 169 -3.30 26.37 -14.50
CA VAL A 169 -4.43 27.29 -14.41
C VAL A 169 -4.53 27.81 -12.98
N GLU A 170 -4.67 29.12 -12.84
CA GLU A 170 -4.86 29.81 -11.57
C GLU A 170 -6.19 30.58 -11.57
N ALA A 171 -6.91 30.52 -10.46
CA ALA A 171 -8.03 31.39 -10.16
C ALA A 171 -7.52 32.63 -9.42
N GLU A 172 -7.53 33.78 -10.10
CA GLU A 172 -7.27 35.09 -9.50
C GLU A 172 -8.56 35.62 -8.88
N ILE A 173 -8.56 35.78 -7.55
CA ILE A 173 -9.69 36.20 -6.75
C ILE A 173 -9.41 37.57 -6.13
N VAL A 174 -10.28 38.54 -6.40
CA VAL A 174 -10.14 39.94 -5.97
C VAL A 174 -11.43 40.43 -5.35
N GLY A 175 -11.38 41.01 -4.16
CA GLY A 175 -12.58 41.54 -3.50
C GLY A 175 -12.35 41.98 -2.07
N GLU A 176 -13.41 41.90 -1.27
CA GLU A 176 -13.39 42.20 0.15
C GLU A 176 -13.95 41.02 0.95
N PHE A 177 -13.25 40.63 2.01
CA PHE A 177 -13.75 39.68 3.00
C PHE A 177 -14.20 40.43 4.24
N THR A 178 -15.45 40.22 4.62
CA THR A 178 -16.05 40.74 5.85
C THR A 178 -16.20 39.60 6.86
N PRO A 179 -15.31 39.48 7.86
CA PRO A 179 -15.46 38.47 8.90
C PRO A 179 -16.69 38.76 9.76
N GLU A 180 -17.28 37.73 10.36
CA GLU A 180 -18.36 37.91 11.35
C GLU A 180 -17.89 38.74 12.55
N GLN A 181 -16.59 38.65 12.88
CA GLN A 181 -15.93 39.42 13.92
C GLN A 181 -14.64 40.03 13.39
N GLY A 182 -14.55 41.36 13.39
CA GLY A 182 -13.39 42.12 12.92
C GLY A 182 -13.76 43.19 11.91
N ALA A 183 -12.75 43.79 11.29
CA ALA A 183 -12.94 44.74 10.19
C ALA A 183 -12.85 44.02 8.84
N PRO A 184 -13.57 44.50 7.80
CA PRO A 184 -13.38 44.02 6.43
C PRO A 184 -11.93 44.17 5.97
N THR A 185 -11.50 43.25 5.09
CA THR A 185 -10.14 43.23 4.54
C THR A 185 -10.19 43.03 3.03
N THR A 186 -9.35 43.77 2.30
CA THR A 186 -9.18 43.54 0.86
C THR A 186 -8.44 42.23 0.63
N VAL A 187 -8.95 41.44 -0.31
CA VAL A 187 -8.37 40.14 -0.71
C VAL A 187 -7.86 40.26 -2.14
N TYR A 188 -6.63 39.78 -2.33
CA TYR A 188 -6.04 39.49 -3.63
C TYR A 188 -5.28 38.18 -3.48
N THR A 189 -5.73 37.13 -4.15
CA THR A 189 -5.05 35.83 -4.13
C THR A 189 -5.15 35.13 -5.47
N LYS A 190 -4.21 34.22 -5.69
CA LYS A 190 -4.22 33.29 -6.81
C LYS A 190 -4.17 31.88 -6.27
N LEU A 191 -5.12 31.05 -6.70
CA LEU A 191 -5.26 29.68 -6.24
C LEU A 191 -5.14 28.73 -7.43
N PRO A 192 -4.38 27.63 -7.31
CA PRO A 192 -4.28 26.66 -8.40
C PRO A 192 -5.63 26.01 -8.67
N VAL A 193 -5.93 25.80 -9.95
CA VAL A 193 -7.10 25.06 -10.41
C VAL A 193 -6.64 23.73 -10.98
N LYS A 194 -7.21 22.63 -10.47
CA LYS A 194 -6.94 21.27 -10.95
C LYS A 194 -8.14 20.75 -11.72
N LEU A 195 -7.95 19.85 -12.68
CA LEU A 195 -9.07 19.16 -13.33
C LEU A 195 -9.84 18.32 -12.31
N VAL A 196 -11.16 18.27 -12.45
CA VAL A 196 -12.00 17.38 -11.64
C VAL A 196 -11.93 15.96 -12.20
N GLU A 197 -12.15 15.82 -13.50
CA GLU A 197 -12.01 14.57 -14.23
C GLU A 197 -10.77 14.61 -15.13
N PRO A 198 -9.96 13.54 -15.19
CA PRO A 198 -8.86 13.44 -16.15
C PRO A 198 -9.37 13.69 -17.57
N LEU A 199 -8.64 14.48 -18.35
CA LEU A 199 -8.94 14.88 -19.74
C LEU A 199 -10.17 15.77 -19.96
N ASP A 200 -11.06 15.97 -18.98
CA ASP A 200 -12.22 16.86 -19.14
C ASP A 200 -11.87 18.32 -18.82
N ARG A 201 -11.62 19.10 -19.88
CA ARG A 201 -11.28 20.53 -19.76
C ARG A 201 -12.48 21.45 -19.54
N THR A 202 -13.65 20.94 -19.15
CA THR A 202 -14.84 21.75 -18.88
C THR A 202 -15.04 22.06 -17.40
N ARG A 203 -14.33 21.35 -16.51
CA ARG A 203 -14.49 21.46 -15.06
C ARG A 203 -13.15 21.47 -14.35
N GLY A 204 -12.97 22.44 -13.47
CA GLY A 204 -11.85 22.52 -12.55
C GLY A 204 -12.33 22.53 -11.10
N THR A 205 -11.40 22.30 -10.18
CA THR A 205 -11.60 22.48 -8.74
C THR A 205 -10.56 23.45 -8.21
N VAL A 206 -11.00 24.35 -7.34
CA VAL A 206 -10.13 25.28 -6.60
C VAL A 206 -10.34 25.04 -5.11
N THR A 207 -9.25 24.87 -4.35
CA THR A 207 -9.31 24.72 -2.90
C THR A 207 -9.41 26.10 -2.24
N LEU A 208 -10.49 26.33 -1.49
CA LEU A 208 -10.79 27.62 -0.85
C LEU A 208 -10.01 27.80 0.45
N THR A 209 -8.73 28.18 0.34
CA THR A 209 -7.83 28.30 1.49
C THR A 209 -8.06 29.58 2.32
N THR A 210 -7.28 29.72 3.38
CA THR A 210 -7.25 30.93 4.22
C THR A 210 -6.70 32.17 3.51
N ALA A 211 -6.20 32.03 2.28
CA ALA A 211 -5.80 33.18 1.46
C ALA A 211 -7.00 34.07 1.09
N ILE A 212 -8.23 33.53 1.14
CA ILE A 212 -9.47 34.29 0.93
C ILE A 212 -9.93 34.88 2.28
N GLY A 213 -9.23 35.91 2.75
CA GLY A 213 -9.65 36.71 3.90
C GLY A 213 -9.35 36.13 5.29
N GLY A 214 -8.45 35.14 5.39
CA GLY A 214 -8.06 34.52 6.65
C GLY A 214 -8.85 33.25 6.96
N PHE A 215 -8.88 32.85 8.23
CA PHE A 215 -9.48 31.58 8.65
C PHE A 215 -10.85 31.73 9.35
N ARG A 216 -11.23 32.96 9.72
CA ARG A 216 -12.49 33.23 10.42
C ARG A 216 -13.70 33.01 9.49
N PRO A 217 -14.89 32.71 10.06
CA PRO A 217 -16.16 32.77 9.35
C PRO A 217 -16.48 34.19 8.86
N GLY A 218 -17.25 34.29 7.78
CA GLY A 218 -17.64 35.56 7.20
C GLY A 218 -17.96 35.46 5.71
N THR A 219 -18.19 36.59 5.07
CA THR A 219 -18.55 36.65 3.66
C THR A 219 -17.43 37.29 2.84
N PHE A 220 -17.04 36.63 1.76
CA PHE A 220 -16.27 37.24 0.68
C PHE A 220 -17.20 37.70 -0.44
N GLU A 221 -17.07 38.95 -0.87
CA GLU A 221 -17.70 39.47 -2.09
C GLU A 221 -16.64 40.06 -3.01
N GLY A 222 -16.66 39.65 -4.27
CA GLY A 222 -15.65 40.07 -5.23
C GLY A 222 -15.86 39.46 -6.59
N THR A 223 -14.75 39.27 -7.29
CA THR A 223 -14.72 38.66 -8.62
C THR A 223 -13.60 37.64 -8.74
N MET A 224 -13.78 36.75 -9.71
CA MET A 224 -12.84 35.70 -10.05
C MET A 224 -12.54 35.74 -11.55
N THR A 225 -11.27 35.58 -11.89
CA THR A 225 -10.79 35.39 -13.27
C THR A 225 -9.89 34.17 -13.30
N LEU A 226 -9.90 33.42 -14.40
CA LEU A 226 -8.93 32.36 -14.64
C LEU A 226 -7.79 32.89 -15.49
N SER A 227 -6.55 32.56 -15.11
CA SER A 227 -5.36 32.70 -15.96
C SER A 227 -4.75 31.33 -16.22
N SER A 228 -4.39 31.06 -17.46
CA SER A 228 -3.71 29.82 -17.84
C SER A 228 -2.39 30.11 -18.53
N ASP A 229 -1.39 29.28 -18.23
CA ASP A 229 -0.05 29.31 -18.83
C ASP A 229 0.24 27.91 -19.37
N LEU A 230 0.35 27.76 -20.69
CA LEU A 230 0.72 26.50 -21.34
C LEU A 230 2.23 26.26 -21.24
N VAL A 231 2.64 24.98 -21.24
CA VAL A 231 4.07 24.61 -21.35
C VAL A 231 4.72 25.20 -22.60
N GLY A 232 3.96 25.28 -23.71
CA GLY A 232 4.39 25.95 -24.95
C GLY A 232 4.49 27.48 -24.86
N GLY A 233 4.23 28.09 -23.70
CA GLY A 233 4.42 29.51 -23.41
C GLY A 233 3.25 30.43 -23.77
N HIS A 234 2.15 29.91 -24.34
CA HIS A 234 0.94 30.70 -24.57
C HIS A 234 0.19 30.92 -23.26
N THR A 235 -0.25 32.15 -23.05
CA THR A 235 -0.99 32.57 -21.85
C THR A 235 -2.39 33.03 -22.22
N SER A 236 -3.42 32.62 -21.48
CA SER A 236 -4.80 33.08 -21.67
C SER A 236 -5.42 33.58 -20.36
N ARG A 237 -6.44 34.44 -20.48
CA ARG A 237 -7.20 34.97 -19.35
C ARG A 237 -8.70 34.96 -19.69
N SER A 238 -9.52 34.48 -18.76
CA SER A 238 -10.98 34.47 -18.93
C SER A 238 -11.59 35.87 -18.73
N GLY A 239 -12.89 35.99 -18.99
CA GLY A 239 -13.69 37.09 -18.45
C GLY A 239 -13.81 37.01 -16.92
N GLU A 240 -14.08 38.16 -16.31
CA GLU A 240 -14.32 38.31 -14.87
C GLU A 240 -15.74 37.85 -14.52
N GLN A 241 -15.88 37.02 -13.48
CA GLN A 241 -17.18 36.59 -12.94
C GLN A 241 -17.35 37.08 -11.51
N PRO A 242 -18.53 37.61 -11.13
CA PRO A 242 -18.82 37.91 -9.74
C PRO A 242 -18.81 36.63 -8.90
N VAL A 243 -18.34 36.73 -7.67
CA VAL A 243 -18.36 35.64 -6.70
C VAL A 243 -18.78 36.15 -5.31
N ARG A 244 -19.59 35.35 -4.63
CA ARG A 244 -19.97 35.54 -3.23
C ARG A 244 -19.84 34.22 -2.48
N ILE A 245 -18.93 34.19 -1.51
CA ILE A 245 -18.61 32.98 -0.74
C ILE A 245 -18.90 33.27 0.73
N ASP A 246 -19.73 32.45 1.35
CA ASP A 246 -20.00 32.50 2.79
C ASP A 246 -19.21 31.38 3.49
N PHE A 247 -18.18 31.75 4.26
CA PHE A 247 -17.38 30.82 5.05
C PHE A 247 -18.00 30.59 6.43
N ILE A 248 -18.23 29.32 6.78
CA ILE A 248 -18.77 28.91 8.07
C ILE A 248 -17.68 28.37 9.02
N PRO A 249 -17.93 28.32 10.35
CA PRO A 249 -16.99 27.77 11.32
C PRO A 249 -16.60 26.31 11.01
N PRO A 250 -15.45 25.82 11.51
CA PRO A 250 -15.13 24.40 11.38
C PRO A 250 -16.19 23.54 12.08
N ALA A 251 -16.43 22.34 11.58
CA ALA A 251 -17.43 21.43 12.12
C ALA A 251 -16.96 19.98 12.04
N LEU A 252 -17.44 19.16 12.99
CA LEU A 252 -17.26 17.72 12.99
C LEU A 252 -18.56 17.05 12.55
N PHE A 253 -18.47 16.02 11.71
CA PHE A 253 -19.62 15.28 11.20
C PHE A 253 -19.59 13.82 11.62
N ASP A 254 -18.41 13.20 11.62
CA ASP A 254 -18.25 11.77 11.84
C ASP A 254 -16.84 11.45 12.36
N TYR A 255 -16.68 10.28 12.98
CA TYR A 255 -15.38 9.76 13.40
C TYR A 255 -15.38 8.22 13.39
N GLY A 256 -14.22 7.62 13.14
CA GLY A 256 -14.08 6.18 13.20
C GLY A 256 -12.63 5.70 13.20
N PRO A 257 -12.37 4.48 13.71
CA PRO A 257 -13.35 3.57 14.32
C PRO A 257 -13.80 4.04 15.73
N THR A 258 -14.97 3.57 16.17
CA THR A 258 -15.52 3.87 17.51
C THR A 258 -14.93 2.98 18.60
N ASP A 259 -14.32 1.86 18.22
CA ASP A 259 -13.74 0.85 19.11
C ASP A 259 -12.24 0.58 18.82
N PRO A 260 -11.40 1.61 18.71
CA PRO A 260 -10.03 1.49 18.22
C PRO A 260 -9.14 0.66 19.15
N TYR A 261 -8.13 0.03 18.54
CA TYR A 261 -6.96 -0.50 19.25
C TYR A 261 -5.93 0.60 19.50
N LEU A 262 -5.11 0.42 20.54
CA LEU A 262 -3.91 1.23 20.72
C LEU A 262 -3.01 1.13 19.49
N GLY A 263 -2.44 2.26 19.06
CA GLY A 263 -1.68 2.37 17.82
C GLY A 263 -2.53 2.58 16.55
N GLN A 264 -3.86 2.41 16.62
CA GLN A 264 -4.74 2.66 15.48
C GLN A 264 -5.03 4.16 15.32
N ILE A 265 -5.37 4.56 14.10
CA ILE A 265 -5.72 5.93 13.71
C ILE A 265 -7.23 6.10 13.78
N ILE A 266 -7.69 7.09 14.53
CA ILE A 266 -9.07 7.58 14.48
C ILE A 266 -9.15 8.65 13.41
N THR A 267 -9.86 8.35 12.33
CA THR A 267 -10.19 9.31 11.28
C THR A 267 -11.38 10.17 11.73
N VAL A 268 -11.22 11.48 11.67
CA VAL A 268 -12.26 12.46 12.01
C VAL A 268 -12.65 13.22 10.76
N ARG A 269 -13.92 13.14 10.39
CA ARG A 269 -14.49 13.80 9.22
C ARG A 269 -15.30 15.01 9.61
N GLY A 270 -15.14 16.07 8.84
CA GLY A 270 -15.70 17.37 9.15
C GLY A 270 -15.59 18.33 7.98
N GLY A 271 -15.51 19.61 8.31
CA GLY A 271 -15.23 20.68 7.36
C GLY A 271 -14.49 21.81 8.05
N GLY A 272 -13.64 22.50 7.31
CA GLY A 272 -12.99 23.74 7.76
C GLY A 272 -11.67 23.51 8.45
N PHE A 273 -11.14 22.29 8.42
CA PHE A 273 -9.85 21.97 9.02
C PHE A 273 -8.71 22.69 8.31
N LEU A 274 -7.71 23.07 9.10
CA LEU A 274 -6.48 23.72 8.64
C LEU A 274 -5.27 22.84 8.97
N GLY A 275 -4.27 22.93 8.12
CA GLY A 275 -2.96 22.32 8.33
C GLY A 275 -2.06 22.62 7.15
N ALA A 276 -0.77 22.67 7.40
CA ALA A 276 0.22 22.89 6.35
C ALA A 276 0.40 21.61 5.53
N THR A 277 0.11 21.65 4.22
CA THR A 277 0.63 20.64 3.28
C THR A 277 2.07 20.95 2.87
N ASP A 278 2.48 22.22 2.99
CA ASP A 278 3.75 22.74 2.51
C ASP A 278 4.42 23.57 3.61
N ALA A 279 5.73 23.40 3.82
CA ALA A 279 6.49 24.04 4.90
C ALA A 279 6.46 25.59 4.92
N ALA A 280 5.91 26.24 3.88
CA ALA A 280 5.78 27.68 3.77
C ALA A 280 4.61 28.27 4.59
N THR A 281 3.61 27.47 4.96
CA THR A 281 2.41 27.88 5.73
C THR A 281 2.37 27.23 7.12
N GLY A 282 3.54 26.98 7.72
CA GLY A 282 3.70 26.23 8.98
C GLY A 282 3.10 26.86 10.25
N ASP A 283 2.19 27.82 10.13
CA ASP A 283 1.46 28.45 11.24
C ASP A 283 -0.02 28.03 11.33
N GLU A 284 -0.48 27.10 10.49
CA GLU A 284 -1.85 26.59 10.49
C GLU A 284 -1.96 25.17 11.06
N ALA A 285 -2.94 24.93 11.93
CA ALA A 285 -3.18 23.62 12.52
C ALA A 285 -4.65 23.39 12.90
N THR A 286 -5.05 22.12 12.99
CA THR A 286 -6.31 21.70 13.59
C THR A 286 -6.03 20.92 14.86
N VAL A 287 -6.71 21.31 15.93
CA VAL A 287 -6.67 20.69 17.25
C VAL A 287 -8.08 20.23 17.59
N LEU A 288 -8.18 19.09 18.24
CA LEU A 288 -9.43 18.55 18.76
C LEU A 288 -9.42 18.69 20.28
N LEU A 289 -10.35 19.47 20.82
CA LEU A 289 -10.51 19.65 22.26
C LEU A 289 -11.50 18.62 22.80
N PHE A 290 -11.04 17.75 23.70
CA PHE A 290 -11.83 16.71 24.34
C PHE A 290 -12.20 17.11 25.77
N GLU A 291 -13.47 16.93 26.13
CA GLU A 291 -14.02 17.14 27.47
C GLU A 291 -15.05 16.05 27.79
N GLY A 292 -14.92 15.35 28.90
CA GLY A 292 -15.81 14.23 29.24
C GLY A 292 -15.34 13.42 30.44
N GLU A 293 -15.56 12.12 30.39
CA GLU A 293 -15.13 11.17 31.41
C GLU A 293 -14.54 9.92 30.76
N ILE A 294 -13.58 9.30 31.45
CA ILE A 294 -13.03 7.99 31.10
C ILE A 294 -13.47 6.96 32.13
N THR A 295 -14.06 5.87 31.66
CA THR A 295 -14.43 4.70 32.45
C THR A 295 -13.53 3.51 32.09
N PRO A 296 -12.60 3.09 32.98
CA PRO A 296 -11.75 1.93 32.73
C PRO A 296 -12.56 0.63 32.65
N ALA A 297 -12.16 -0.30 31.77
CA ALA A 297 -12.85 -1.58 31.61
C ALA A 297 -12.79 -2.48 32.86
N ALA A 298 -11.75 -2.32 33.70
CA ALA A 298 -11.53 -3.12 34.92
C ALA A 298 -12.51 -2.81 36.08
N GLY A 299 -13.65 -2.15 35.81
CA GLY A 299 -14.67 -1.82 36.82
C GLY A 299 -14.32 -0.60 37.69
N GLY A 300 -13.46 0.28 37.20
CA GLY A 300 -13.12 1.55 37.85
C GLY A 300 -14.25 2.58 37.76
N ALA A 301 -14.24 3.57 38.67
CA ALA A 301 -15.15 4.70 38.57
C ALA A 301 -14.79 5.58 37.35
N ALA A 302 -15.81 6.17 36.74
CA ALA A 302 -15.60 7.21 35.72
C ALA A 302 -14.79 8.37 36.32
N THR A 303 -13.78 8.82 35.60
CA THR A 303 -12.91 9.93 36.01
C THR A 303 -13.04 11.08 35.01
N PRO A 304 -13.09 12.35 35.46
CA PRO A 304 -13.13 13.49 34.55
C PRO A 304 -11.91 13.51 33.63
N PHE A 305 -12.16 13.81 32.35
CA PHE A 305 -11.14 13.97 31.32
C PHE A 305 -11.30 15.31 30.63
N GLY A 306 -10.17 16.01 30.48
CA GLY A 306 -10.11 17.30 29.82
C GLY A 306 -10.48 18.50 30.72
N PRO A 307 -10.48 19.72 30.16
CA PRO A 307 -10.20 20.05 28.76
C PRO A 307 -8.78 19.66 28.33
N LYS A 308 -8.67 18.80 27.30
CA LYS A 308 -7.38 18.34 26.76
C LYS A 308 -7.39 18.42 25.24
N GLU A 309 -6.34 18.99 24.68
CA GLU A 309 -6.19 19.24 23.25
C GLU A 309 -5.33 18.16 22.61
N ALA A 310 -5.84 17.53 21.54
CA ALA A 310 -5.08 16.63 20.69
C ALA A 310 -4.74 17.33 19.37
N VAL A 311 -3.46 17.35 19.00
CA VAL A 311 -3.02 17.84 17.69
C VAL A 311 -3.33 16.75 16.67
N ALA A 312 -4.18 17.05 15.70
CA ALA A 312 -4.55 16.09 14.66
C ALA A 312 -3.62 16.24 13.45
N VAL A 313 -3.31 15.14 12.80
CA VAL A 313 -2.62 15.13 11.51
C VAL A 313 -3.60 15.60 10.44
N PHE A 314 -3.23 16.66 9.72
CA PHE A 314 -4.05 17.21 8.65
C PHE A 314 -3.96 16.33 7.39
N VAL A 315 -5.11 15.87 6.91
CA VAL A 315 -5.23 15.14 5.63
C VAL A 315 -5.84 16.06 4.57
N SER A 316 -6.95 16.72 4.90
CA SER A 316 -7.63 17.68 4.04
C SER A 316 -8.51 18.63 4.84
N GLY A 317 -9.13 19.61 4.17
CA GLY A 317 -10.15 20.47 4.79
C GLY A 317 -11.34 19.73 5.40
N GLN A 318 -11.54 18.47 5.04
CA GLN A 318 -12.65 17.63 5.47
C GLN A 318 -12.22 16.43 6.33
N GLU A 319 -10.92 16.20 6.49
CA GLU A 319 -10.40 15.06 7.22
C GLU A 319 -9.14 15.41 8.02
N VAL A 320 -9.15 15.02 9.29
CA VAL A 320 -7.96 14.97 10.13
C VAL A 320 -7.87 13.61 10.81
N GLN A 321 -6.67 13.22 11.19
CA GLN A 321 -6.38 11.92 11.79
C GLN A 321 -5.79 12.08 13.19
N LEU A 322 -6.28 11.29 14.14
CA LEU A 322 -5.77 11.21 15.50
C LEU A 322 -5.13 9.84 15.70
N GLY A 323 -3.81 9.80 15.80
CA GLY A 323 -3.09 8.59 16.19
C GLY A 323 -3.28 8.28 17.67
N LEU A 324 -3.60 7.03 18.00
CA LEU A 324 -3.56 6.56 19.38
C LEU A 324 -2.15 6.11 19.75
N ASP A 325 -1.25 7.09 19.91
CA ASP A 325 0.11 6.82 20.37
C ASP A 325 0.11 6.06 21.69
N VAL A 326 1.08 5.15 21.80
CA VAL A 326 1.18 4.19 22.90
C VAL A 326 2.37 4.54 23.77
N GLU A 327 2.19 4.49 25.08
CA GLU A 327 3.26 4.60 26.06
C GLU A 327 3.17 3.50 27.12
N VAL A 328 4.28 3.28 27.81
CA VAL A 328 4.37 2.30 28.90
C VAL A 328 4.14 3.03 30.23
N GLU A 329 3.08 2.64 30.95
CA GLU A 329 2.84 3.07 32.33
C GLU A 329 2.93 1.86 33.26
N GLY A 330 4.00 1.81 34.04
CA GLY A 330 4.30 0.64 34.87
C GLY A 330 4.60 -0.58 34.01
N GLU A 331 3.71 -1.56 34.03
CA GLU A 331 3.79 -2.83 33.28
C GLU A 331 2.67 -2.96 32.23
N THR A 332 2.05 -1.83 31.84
CA THR A 332 0.92 -1.81 30.91
C THR A 332 1.14 -0.82 29.77
N LEU A 333 0.68 -1.18 28.57
CA LEU A 333 0.57 -0.25 27.44
C LEU A 333 -0.72 0.55 27.53
N ILE A 334 -0.62 1.88 27.48
CA ILE A 334 -1.77 2.79 27.52
C ILE A 334 -1.71 3.78 26.36
N SER A 335 -2.86 4.35 26.00
CA SER A 335 -2.88 5.53 25.14
C SER A 335 -2.21 6.70 25.85
N SER A 336 -1.23 7.35 25.23
CA SER A 336 -0.57 8.54 25.77
C SER A 336 -1.54 9.72 25.95
N PHE A 337 -2.57 9.78 25.11
CA PHE A 337 -3.58 10.83 25.17
C PHE A 337 -4.66 10.52 26.21
N PHE A 338 -5.24 9.32 26.20
CA PHE A 338 -6.36 8.99 27.08
C PHE A 338 -5.95 8.38 28.43
N GLY A 339 -4.71 7.93 28.57
CA GLY A 339 -4.19 7.37 29.82
C GLY A 339 -4.79 6.00 30.18
N VAL A 340 -5.35 5.28 29.21
CA VAL A 340 -5.97 3.96 29.44
C VAL A 340 -5.57 2.96 28.37
N SER A 341 -5.49 1.69 28.77
CA SER A 341 -5.36 0.56 27.85
C SER A 341 -6.71 0.14 27.27
N ARG A 342 -7.68 -0.07 28.16
CA ARG A 342 -9.06 -0.49 27.86
C ARG A 342 -10.05 0.34 28.65
N GLY A 343 -11.12 0.78 28.00
CA GLY A 343 -12.16 1.58 28.64
C GLY A 343 -13.00 2.35 27.65
N THR A 344 -13.81 3.27 28.15
CA THR A 344 -14.66 4.12 27.32
C THR A 344 -14.42 5.57 27.68
N PHE A 345 -14.08 6.39 26.68
CA PHE A 345 -14.26 7.83 26.76
C PHE A 345 -15.70 8.18 26.36
N SER A 346 -16.40 8.96 27.17
CA SER A 346 -17.72 9.51 26.87
C SER A 346 -17.72 11.00 27.14
N GLY A 347 -18.03 11.81 26.14
CA GLY A 347 -17.86 13.25 26.25
C GLY A 347 -18.21 14.00 24.98
N GLN A 348 -17.55 15.13 24.79
CA GLN A 348 -17.67 15.96 23.61
C GLN A 348 -16.30 16.25 23.01
N VAL A 349 -16.29 16.48 21.70
CA VAL A 349 -15.13 17.02 20.97
C VAL A 349 -15.51 18.31 20.27
N THR A 350 -14.65 19.31 20.42
CA THR A 350 -14.75 20.59 19.71
C THR A 350 -13.58 20.73 18.74
N PRO A 351 -13.81 21.00 17.44
CA PRO A 351 -12.73 21.31 16.52
C PRO A 351 -12.26 22.75 16.74
N ILE A 352 -10.94 22.93 16.82
CA ILE A 352 -10.30 24.23 16.95
C ILE A 352 -9.29 24.35 15.82
N VAL A 353 -9.45 25.38 15.00
CA VAL A 353 -8.46 25.71 13.97
C VAL A 353 -7.64 26.90 14.41
N ILE A 354 -6.34 26.81 14.20
CA ILE A 354 -5.34 27.76 14.69
C ILE A 354 -4.62 28.35 13.48
N LYS A 355 -4.39 29.66 13.51
CA LYS A 355 -3.46 30.36 12.61
C LYS A 355 -2.61 31.34 13.40
N GLY A 356 -1.31 31.06 13.49
CA GLY A 356 -0.38 31.83 14.31
C GLY A 356 -0.76 31.76 15.79
N THR A 357 -1.21 32.87 16.37
CA THR A 357 -1.63 32.95 17.79
C THR A 357 -3.15 33.00 17.98
N ASP A 358 -3.90 33.08 16.88
CA ASP A 358 -5.36 33.19 16.94
C ASP A 358 -6.01 31.82 16.69
N ASP A 359 -7.17 31.60 17.30
CA ASP A 359 -7.98 30.39 17.12
C ASP A 359 -9.42 30.70 16.69
N GLN A 360 -10.07 29.68 16.15
CA GLN A 360 -11.50 29.66 15.85
C GLN A 360 -12.04 28.29 16.23
N ARG A 361 -13.08 28.29 17.07
CA ARG A 361 -13.76 27.09 17.53
C ARG A 361 -14.98 26.79 16.68
N GLY A 362 -15.22 25.52 16.44
CA GLY A 362 -16.49 25.01 15.93
C GLY A 362 -17.45 24.62 17.05
N ASP A 363 -18.54 23.97 16.66
CA ASP A 363 -19.51 23.39 17.60
C ASP A 363 -18.99 22.06 18.18
N ALA A 364 -19.25 21.85 19.47
CA ALA A 364 -18.95 20.60 20.14
C ALA A 364 -19.96 19.51 19.74
N ILE A 365 -19.47 18.32 19.41
CA ILE A 365 -20.33 17.14 19.16
C ILE A 365 -20.12 16.08 20.24
N PRO A 366 -21.17 15.34 20.65
CA PRO A 366 -21.01 14.22 21.57
C PRO A 366 -20.30 13.06 20.87
N ILE A 367 -19.35 12.42 21.57
CA ILE A 367 -18.67 11.22 21.08
C ILE A 367 -18.55 10.16 22.18
N GLU A 368 -18.41 8.91 21.76
CA GLU A 368 -18.10 7.78 22.62
C GLU A 368 -17.05 6.92 21.92
N VAL A 369 -15.91 6.69 22.58
CA VAL A 369 -14.81 5.89 22.04
C VAL A 369 -14.49 4.78 23.02
N LYS A 370 -14.56 3.53 22.56
CA LYS A 370 -14.28 2.33 23.35
C LYS A 370 -12.90 1.79 23.01
N PHE A 371 -11.91 1.96 23.87
CA PHE A 371 -10.58 1.41 23.66
C PHE A 371 -10.59 -0.10 23.86
N SER A 372 -10.26 -0.84 22.80
CA SER A 372 -10.27 -2.31 22.77
C SER A 372 -9.01 -2.94 23.40
N GLY A 373 -8.00 -2.13 23.71
CA GLY A 373 -6.69 -2.60 24.18
C GLY A 373 -5.67 -2.60 23.05
N VAL A 374 -4.71 -3.50 23.15
CA VAL A 374 -3.62 -3.63 22.19
C VAL A 374 -3.98 -4.67 21.13
N ARG A 375 -3.64 -4.39 19.88
CA ARG A 375 -3.50 -5.40 18.83
C ARG A 375 -2.11 -5.27 18.24
N GLN A 376 -1.32 -6.34 18.33
CA GLN A 376 0.01 -6.36 17.75
C GLN A 376 -0.10 -6.66 16.26
N ILE A 377 0.17 -5.67 15.42
CA ILE A 377 0.32 -5.88 13.99
C ILE A 377 1.78 -6.27 13.72
N VAL A 378 1.98 -7.37 12.99
CA VAL A 378 3.31 -7.85 12.59
C VAL A 378 3.37 -7.90 11.07
N GLN A 379 4.15 -6.99 10.49
CA GLN A 379 4.48 -7.01 9.07
C GLN A 379 5.56 -8.06 8.80
N VAL A 380 5.21 -9.13 8.12
CA VAL A 380 6.15 -10.16 7.67
C VAL A 380 6.66 -9.84 6.28
N ARG A 381 7.97 -9.63 6.16
CA ARG A 381 8.64 -9.28 4.90
C ARG A 381 9.50 -10.44 4.43
N PHE A 382 9.04 -11.11 3.37
CA PHE A 382 9.85 -12.10 2.66
C PHE A 382 10.81 -11.39 1.71
N LEU A 383 12.11 -11.50 1.97
CA LEU A 383 13.15 -10.79 1.24
C LEU A 383 13.53 -11.54 -0.04
N PRO A 384 14.10 -10.86 -1.07
CA PRO A 384 14.57 -11.51 -2.31
C PRO A 384 15.45 -12.74 -2.08
N GLY A 385 16.33 -12.70 -1.07
CA GLY A 385 17.20 -13.81 -0.71
C GLY A 385 16.45 -15.08 -0.29
N MET A 386 15.27 -14.97 0.32
CA MET A 386 14.43 -16.13 0.65
C MET A 386 13.98 -16.83 -0.63
N TYR A 387 13.44 -16.08 -1.59
CA TYR A 387 12.99 -16.62 -2.88
C TYR A 387 14.12 -17.29 -3.66
N ASP A 388 15.30 -16.67 -3.69
CA ASP A 388 16.50 -17.25 -4.31
C ASP A 388 16.90 -18.58 -3.66
N SER A 389 16.72 -18.70 -2.34
CA SER A 389 17.14 -19.85 -1.54
C SER A 389 16.19 -21.04 -1.66
N LEU A 390 14.93 -20.84 -2.04
CA LEU A 390 13.96 -21.94 -2.26
C LEU A 390 14.43 -22.96 -3.30
N ARG A 391 15.36 -22.58 -4.18
CA ARG A 391 15.97 -23.53 -5.15
C ARG A 391 16.71 -24.68 -4.48
N TYR A 392 17.36 -24.44 -3.34
CA TYR A 392 18.11 -25.46 -2.62
C TYR A 392 17.20 -26.50 -1.96
N PHE A 393 15.92 -26.15 -1.75
CA PHE A 393 14.87 -27.05 -1.29
C PHE A 393 14.11 -27.72 -2.45
N GLY A 394 14.40 -27.36 -3.70
CA GLY A 394 13.61 -27.78 -4.87
C GLY A 394 12.22 -27.14 -4.94
N LEU A 395 12.01 -25.99 -4.28
CA LEU A 395 10.70 -25.35 -4.10
C LEU A 395 10.57 -23.96 -4.75
N SER A 396 11.44 -23.60 -5.70
CA SER A 396 11.37 -22.29 -6.37
C SER A 396 10.00 -21.98 -6.99
N SER A 397 9.34 -22.98 -7.59
CA SER A 397 8.00 -22.82 -8.19
C SER A 397 6.86 -22.78 -7.15
N ALA A 398 7.15 -22.99 -5.87
CA ALA A 398 6.19 -23.12 -4.78
C ALA A 398 6.29 -21.96 -3.77
N ALA A 399 6.92 -20.84 -4.14
CA ALA A 399 7.21 -19.74 -3.24
C ALA A 399 5.98 -19.20 -2.52
N THR A 400 4.90 -18.93 -3.26
CA THR A 400 3.63 -18.46 -2.68
C THR A 400 3.11 -19.43 -1.63
N GLN A 401 3.07 -20.73 -1.94
CA GLN A 401 2.55 -21.75 -1.03
C GLN A 401 3.42 -21.90 0.23
N VAL A 402 4.74 -21.76 0.11
CA VAL A 402 5.65 -21.77 1.28
C VAL A 402 5.40 -20.55 2.16
N THR A 403 5.27 -19.34 1.57
CA THR A 403 4.99 -18.12 2.35
C THR A 403 3.62 -18.14 3.03
N GLU A 404 2.60 -18.66 2.35
CA GLU A 404 1.26 -18.84 2.90
C GLU A 404 1.25 -19.86 4.05
N ALA A 405 1.96 -20.98 3.90
CA ALA A 405 2.09 -21.99 4.95
C ALA A 405 2.82 -21.42 6.19
N ALA A 406 3.86 -20.61 6.00
CA ALA A 406 4.56 -19.94 7.10
C ALA A 406 3.67 -18.93 7.83
N LEU A 407 2.94 -18.08 7.08
CA LEU A 407 1.99 -17.14 7.65
C LEU A 407 0.86 -17.84 8.41
N GLN A 408 0.32 -18.92 7.85
CA GLN A 408 -0.71 -19.70 8.52
C GLN A 408 -0.19 -20.30 9.83
N ARG A 409 1.03 -20.86 9.84
CA ARG A 409 1.61 -21.41 11.07
C ARG A 409 1.77 -20.36 12.16
N MET A 410 2.24 -19.15 11.82
CA MET A 410 2.33 -18.04 12.79
C MET A 410 0.95 -17.67 13.37
N ARG A 411 -0.08 -17.59 12.50
CA ARG A 411 -1.46 -17.31 12.93
C ARG A 411 -2.00 -18.39 13.85
N ASP A 412 -1.75 -19.66 13.53
CA ASP A 412 -2.23 -20.80 14.33
C ASP A 412 -1.60 -20.77 15.74
N ILE A 413 -0.30 -20.45 15.84
CA ILE A 413 0.41 -20.37 17.13
C ILE A 413 -0.17 -19.24 18.01
N TYR A 414 -0.46 -18.07 17.43
CA TYR A 414 -0.95 -16.90 18.16
C TYR A 414 -2.48 -16.72 18.14
N GLN A 415 -3.25 -17.70 17.66
CA GLN A 415 -4.69 -17.56 17.39
C GLN A 415 -5.53 -17.10 18.60
N ASP A 416 -5.08 -17.40 19.81
CA ASP A 416 -5.77 -17.06 21.06
C ASP A 416 -5.44 -15.65 21.59
N TYR A 417 -4.57 -14.90 20.90
CA TYR A 417 -4.11 -13.57 21.30
C TYR A 417 -4.38 -12.52 20.21
N SER A 418 -4.38 -11.25 20.62
CA SER A 418 -4.60 -10.10 19.73
C SER A 418 -3.35 -9.78 18.90
N VAL A 419 -2.94 -10.72 18.04
CA VAL A 419 -1.80 -10.61 17.11
C VAL A 419 -2.26 -10.85 15.68
N GLU A 420 -1.87 -9.97 14.77
CA GLU A 420 -2.24 -10.03 13.36
C GLU A 420 -1.00 -10.03 12.46
N PHE A 421 -0.85 -11.10 11.66
CA PHE A 421 0.25 -11.24 10.71
C PHE A 421 -0.19 -10.84 9.30
N VAL A 422 0.49 -9.81 8.77
CA VAL A 422 0.21 -9.21 7.47
C VAL A 422 1.49 -9.10 6.63
N THR A 423 1.37 -9.10 5.31
CA THR A 423 2.50 -8.84 4.40
C THR A 423 2.59 -7.35 4.03
N GLU A 424 1.45 -6.67 4.03
CA GLU A 424 1.33 -5.23 3.81
C GLU A 424 0.75 -4.59 5.07
N PRO A 425 1.37 -3.53 5.61
CA PRO A 425 0.90 -2.89 6.81
C PRO A 425 -0.46 -2.21 6.55
N PRO A 426 -1.41 -2.30 7.49
CA PRO A 426 -2.69 -1.63 7.37
C PRO A 426 -2.51 -0.10 7.45
N ALA A 427 -3.18 0.63 6.56
CA ALA A 427 -3.05 2.09 6.44
C ALA A 427 -3.66 2.86 7.63
N ASP A 428 -4.48 2.20 8.44
CA ASP A 428 -5.15 2.76 9.62
C ASP A 428 -4.40 2.50 10.93
N PHE A 429 -3.16 2.01 10.89
CA PHE A 429 -2.27 1.93 12.05
C PHE A 429 -1.08 2.87 11.93
N LEU A 430 -0.63 3.40 13.06
CA LEU A 430 0.60 4.16 13.15
C LEU A 430 1.80 3.27 12.83
N PRO A 431 2.81 3.75 12.07
CA PRO A 431 4.05 3.01 11.85
C PRO A 431 4.76 2.63 13.16
N SER A 432 4.62 3.44 14.21
CA SER A 432 5.12 3.19 15.57
C SER A 432 4.33 2.13 16.36
N ALA A 433 3.35 1.48 15.74
CA ALA A 433 2.56 0.40 16.31
C ALA A 433 2.60 -0.89 15.48
N ILE A 434 3.54 -0.98 14.53
CA ILE A 434 3.70 -2.13 13.64
C ILE A 434 5.09 -2.72 13.83
N ALA A 435 5.14 -3.98 14.26
CA ALA A 435 6.39 -4.74 14.32
C ALA A 435 6.76 -5.22 12.92
N THR A 436 8.05 -5.32 12.62
CA THR A 436 8.54 -5.87 11.36
C THR A 436 9.29 -7.17 11.63
N LEU A 437 8.99 -8.22 10.86
CA LEU A 437 9.71 -9.48 10.89
C LEU A 437 10.21 -9.80 9.47
N GLU A 438 11.51 -9.94 9.31
CA GLU A 438 12.12 -10.25 8.01
C GLU A 438 12.48 -11.73 7.89
N VAL A 439 12.13 -12.33 6.75
CA VAL A 439 12.50 -13.70 6.38
C VAL A 439 13.39 -13.63 5.14
N GLY A 440 14.66 -14.00 5.31
CA GLY A 440 15.70 -13.99 4.30
C GLY A 440 16.23 -15.38 3.94
N GLY A 441 17.30 -15.40 3.14
CA GLY A 441 17.97 -16.61 2.69
C GLY A 441 19.18 -16.96 3.57
N PRO A 442 20.41 -16.58 3.18
CA PRO A 442 21.61 -16.79 3.99
C PRO A 442 21.56 -16.02 5.33
N ASP A 443 22.16 -16.60 6.38
CA ASP A 443 22.45 -15.89 7.64
C ASP A 443 23.58 -14.88 7.43
N PRO A 444 23.31 -13.56 7.48
CA PRO A 444 24.32 -12.53 7.26
C PRO A 444 25.38 -12.47 8.36
N ASN A 445 25.10 -13.04 9.53
CA ASN A 445 26.06 -13.12 10.63
C ASN A 445 27.11 -14.23 10.39
N GLY A 446 26.83 -15.19 9.49
CA GLY A 446 27.72 -16.32 9.22
C GLY A 446 27.88 -17.29 10.40
N LEU A 447 26.92 -17.29 11.34
CA LEU A 447 26.94 -18.10 12.55
C LEU A 447 26.10 -19.38 12.40
N GLY A 448 25.27 -19.44 11.36
CA GLY A 448 24.37 -20.55 11.08
C GLY A 448 23.11 -20.51 11.93
N LEU A 449 22.68 -19.31 12.32
CA LEU A 449 21.43 -19.11 13.05
C LEU A 449 20.23 -19.40 12.12
N PHE A 450 19.17 -19.99 12.66
CA PHE A 450 17.90 -20.14 11.93
C PHE A 450 17.04 -18.89 12.04
N GLY A 451 17.10 -18.24 13.20
CA GLY A 451 16.44 -16.97 13.50
C GLY A 451 17.27 -16.20 14.51
N TYR A 452 17.10 -14.89 14.54
CA TYR A 452 17.65 -14.04 15.59
C TYR A 452 16.84 -12.76 15.76
N ASP A 453 16.29 -12.54 16.95
CA ASP A 453 15.81 -11.24 17.39
C ASP A 453 17.00 -10.34 17.76
N ASN A 454 17.23 -9.29 16.98
CA ASN A 454 18.28 -8.30 17.22
C ASN A 454 17.78 -7.04 17.94
N THR A 455 16.59 -7.06 18.54
CA THR A 455 16.02 -5.91 19.23
C THR A 455 16.66 -5.70 20.61
N PRO A 456 16.95 -4.46 21.04
CA PRO A 456 17.55 -4.19 22.35
C PRO A 456 16.55 -4.46 23.45
N GLY A 457 16.91 -5.11 24.56
CA GLY A 457 16.00 -5.30 25.71
C GLY A 457 14.87 -6.33 25.49
N LYS A 458 15.07 -7.26 24.56
CA LYS A 458 14.21 -8.43 24.31
C LYS A 458 14.20 -9.44 25.47
N ASP A 459 13.49 -10.54 25.27
CA ASP A 459 13.42 -11.75 26.09
C ASP A 459 12.55 -11.67 27.35
N ILE A 460 12.43 -10.52 28.02
CA ILE A 460 11.60 -10.39 29.24
C ILE A 460 10.80 -9.09 29.29
N GLY A 461 9.48 -9.21 29.48
CA GLY A 461 8.60 -8.12 29.89
C GLY A 461 8.55 -6.95 28.90
N ASN A 462 8.74 -7.24 27.60
CA ASN A 462 8.88 -6.21 26.60
C ASN A 462 7.50 -5.69 26.16
N LEU A 463 7.28 -4.39 26.39
CA LEU A 463 6.05 -3.68 26.05
C LEU A 463 6.35 -2.68 24.93
N ARG A 464 6.63 -3.19 23.74
CA ARG A 464 6.85 -2.39 22.52
C ARG A 464 6.08 -3.00 21.38
N LEU A 465 5.50 -2.14 20.54
CA LEU A 465 4.68 -2.55 19.40
C LEU A 465 5.39 -2.45 18.05
N PHE A 466 6.58 -1.83 18.01
CA PHE A 466 7.28 -1.44 16.78
C PHE A 466 8.65 -2.09 16.59
N ASP A 467 8.90 -3.18 17.31
CA ASP A 467 10.17 -3.89 17.21
C ASP A 467 10.44 -4.37 15.77
N SER A 468 11.70 -4.29 15.36
CA SER A 468 12.16 -4.70 14.04
C SER A 468 13.09 -5.90 14.17
N ILE A 469 12.54 -7.07 13.91
CA ILE A 469 13.20 -8.38 13.89
C ILE A 469 13.72 -8.59 12.46
N GLY A 470 14.81 -7.92 12.12
CA GLY A 470 15.30 -7.81 10.75
C GLY A 470 16.44 -6.80 10.61
N GLY A 471 17.04 -6.74 9.43
CA GLY A 471 18.09 -5.78 9.11
C GLY A 471 19.26 -5.73 10.10
N THR A 472 20.02 -4.63 10.08
CA THR A 472 21.13 -4.38 11.02
C THR A 472 20.68 -3.56 12.22
N ASN A 473 21.06 -3.98 13.42
CA ASN A 473 20.96 -3.19 14.64
C ASN A 473 22.35 -2.81 15.18
N ALA A 474 22.66 -1.51 15.11
CA ALA A 474 23.96 -0.99 15.55
C ALA A 474 24.14 -0.99 17.08
N GLU A 475 23.05 -0.87 17.85
CA GLU A 475 23.08 -0.91 19.31
C GLU A 475 23.43 -2.32 19.80
N THR A 476 22.75 -3.34 19.25
CA THR A 476 23.03 -4.75 19.54
C THR A 476 24.46 -5.15 19.16
N GLN A 477 25.00 -4.63 18.05
CA GLN A 477 26.40 -4.82 17.68
C GLN A 477 27.38 -4.17 18.67
N ALA A 478 27.06 -2.98 19.18
CA ALA A 478 27.89 -2.29 20.16
C ALA A 478 28.03 -3.08 21.47
N ASP A 479 27.04 -3.91 21.79
CA ASP A 479 27.04 -4.84 22.93
C ASP A 479 27.70 -6.20 22.64
N ASN A 480 28.35 -6.36 21.47
CA ASN A 480 29.01 -7.59 20.99
C ASN A 480 28.08 -8.77 20.70
N TYR A 481 26.80 -8.53 20.41
CA TYR A 481 25.87 -9.53 19.92
C TYR A 481 25.79 -9.54 18.37
N PRO A 482 25.26 -10.60 17.75
CA PRO A 482 24.98 -10.62 16.31
C PRO A 482 24.14 -9.40 15.91
N GLY A 483 24.54 -8.74 14.83
CA GLY A 483 23.93 -7.47 14.44
C GLY A 483 22.74 -7.60 13.50
N TYR A 484 22.67 -8.71 12.77
CA TYR A 484 21.58 -8.96 11.83
C TYR A 484 20.50 -9.82 12.46
N GLY A 485 19.26 -9.34 12.44
CA GLY A 485 18.08 -10.09 12.86
C GLY A 485 17.27 -10.64 11.69
N GLY A 486 16.26 -11.45 12.01
CA GLY A 486 15.36 -12.08 11.04
C GLY A 486 15.50 -13.61 11.03
N VAL A 487 14.79 -14.25 10.10
CA VAL A 487 14.79 -15.71 9.89
C VAL A 487 15.57 -16.04 8.62
N PHE A 488 16.47 -17.02 8.68
CA PHE A 488 17.44 -17.34 7.63
C PHE A 488 17.22 -18.75 7.09
N ILE A 489 16.50 -18.87 5.97
CA ILE A 489 16.04 -20.19 5.51
C ILE A 489 17.17 -21.07 4.96
N GLU A 490 18.31 -20.53 4.52
CA GLU A 490 19.43 -21.40 4.09
C GLU A 490 20.02 -22.18 5.26
N SER A 491 20.03 -21.60 6.47
CA SER A 491 20.57 -22.28 7.64
C SER A 491 19.79 -23.56 7.98
N ILE A 492 18.50 -23.62 7.63
CA ILE A 492 17.66 -24.82 7.81
C ILE A 492 18.24 -26.04 7.06
N LEU A 493 18.96 -25.84 5.95
CA LEU A 493 19.61 -26.94 5.22
C LEU A 493 20.70 -27.64 6.02
N TYR A 494 21.19 -27.06 7.11
CA TYR A 494 22.19 -27.71 7.97
C TYR A 494 21.67 -28.97 8.68
N TRP A 495 20.35 -29.19 8.72
CA TRP A 495 19.78 -30.49 9.13
C TRP A 495 19.94 -31.58 8.07
N SER A 496 20.27 -31.24 6.83
CA SER A 496 20.54 -32.23 5.79
C SER A 496 21.91 -32.87 5.97
N SER A 497 22.03 -34.17 5.69
CA SER A 497 23.35 -34.78 5.48
C SER A 497 23.97 -34.40 4.12
N HIS A 498 23.19 -33.74 3.26
CA HIS A 498 23.53 -33.30 1.92
C HIS A 498 23.16 -31.83 1.68
N PRO A 499 23.62 -30.84 2.47
CA PRO A 499 23.10 -29.46 2.39
C PRO A 499 23.34 -28.76 1.05
N GLU A 500 24.36 -29.17 0.29
CA GLU A 500 24.72 -28.62 -1.03
C GLU A 500 24.83 -27.07 -1.08
N LEU A 501 25.21 -26.46 0.04
CA LEU A 501 25.44 -25.03 0.14
C LEU A 501 26.86 -24.64 -0.31
N PRO A 502 27.04 -23.43 -0.88
CA PRO A 502 28.35 -22.93 -1.29
C PRO A 502 29.28 -22.62 -0.10
N SER A 503 28.71 -22.39 1.08
CA SER A 503 29.42 -22.08 2.32
C SER A 503 29.58 -23.33 3.18
N ALA A 504 30.70 -23.42 3.91
CA ALA A 504 30.89 -24.48 4.89
C ALA A 504 29.88 -24.33 6.04
N ILE A 505 29.36 -25.46 6.53
CA ILE A 505 28.49 -25.49 7.72
C ILE A 505 29.28 -24.90 8.90
N PRO A 506 28.78 -23.84 9.57
CA PRO A 506 29.38 -23.33 10.78
C PRO A 506 29.46 -24.42 11.85
N GLY A 507 30.52 -24.42 12.67
CA GLY A 507 30.75 -25.48 13.69
C GLY A 507 29.69 -25.58 14.80
N ALA A 508 28.70 -24.69 14.80
CA ALA A 508 27.56 -24.67 15.72
C ALA A 508 26.23 -25.14 15.09
N GLY A 509 26.25 -25.65 13.85
CA GLY A 509 25.07 -26.20 13.19
C GLY A 509 24.51 -27.44 13.90
N PRO A 510 23.24 -27.80 13.66
CA PRO A 510 22.65 -29.01 14.22
C PRO A 510 23.35 -30.27 13.69
N GLU A 511 23.20 -31.38 14.40
CA GLU A 511 23.50 -32.69 13.80
C GLU A 511 22.48 -32.98 12.69
N PRO A 512 22.90 -33.59 11.56
CA PRO A 512 21.98 -33.96 10.49
C PRO A 512 20.85 -34.88 10.98
N ASP A 513 19.63 -34.59 10.55
CA ASP A 513 18.43 -35.33 10.92
C ASP A 513 17.88 -36.09 9.70
N PRO A 514 17.77 -37.44 9.76
CA PRO A 514 17.25 -38.25 8.65
C PRO A 514 15.86 -37.84 8.15
N LEU A 515 15.00 -37.26 9.02
CA LEU A 515 13.68 -36.80 8.63
C LEU A 515 13.75 -35.65 7.61
N PHE A 516 14.78 -34.79 7.72
CA PHE A 516 14.99 -33.70 6.77
C PHE A 516 15.20 -34.25 5.36
N ASP A 517 16.16 -35.16 5.22
CA ASP A 517 16.52 -35.76 3.95
C ASP A 517 15.35 -36.60 3.38
N GLU A 518 14.59 -37.29 4.23
CA GLU A 518 13.37 -38.02 3.83
C GLU A 518 12.35 -37.11 3.12
N ILE A 519 12.15 -35.90 3.64
CA ILE A 519 11.15 -34.96 3.13
C ILE A 519 11.67 -34.20 1.90
N PHE A 520 12.91 -33.71 1.96
CA PHE A 520 13.42 -32.78 0.95
C PHE A 520 14.21 -33.42 -0.17
N ASP A 521 14.96 -34.51 0.03
CA ASP A 521 15.81 -35.08 -1.05
C ASP A 521 14.99 -35.50 -2.30
N PRO A 522 13.78 -36.10 -2.18
CA PRO A 522 12.93 -36.37 -3.34
C PRO A 522 12.52 -35.09 -4.10
N VAL A 523 12.36 -33.97 -3.40
CA VAL A 523 11.97 -32.69 -4.00
C VAL A 523 13.18 -31.93 -4.56
N ARG A 524 14.34 -32.04 -3.92
CA ARG A 524 15.59 -31.44 -4.37
C ARG A 524 16.14 -32.12 -5.62
N SER A 525 16.04 -33.45 -5.68
CA SER A 525 16.49 -34.24 -6.83
C SER A 525 15.64 -34.02 -8.08
N GLU A 526 14.34 -33.72 -7.92
CA GLU A 526 13.42 -33.36 -8.98
C GLU A 526 12.61 -32.12 -8.56
N PRO A 527 13.09 -30.89 -8.84
CA PRO A 527 12.44 -29.67 -8.36
C PRO A 527 10.94 -29.60 -8.69
N ALA A 528 10.15 -29.10 -7.75
CA ALA A 528 8.70 -28.98 -7.89
C ALA A 528 8.31 -28.07 -9.06
N THR A 529 7.29 -28.49 -9.79
CA THR A 529 6.59 -27.66 -10.78
C THR A 529 5.48 -26.86 -10.11
N LEU A 530 5.06 -25.76 -10.75
CA LEU A 530 3.94 -24.95 -10.28
C LEU A 530 2.64 -25.77 -10.16
N VAL A 531 2.38 -26.68 -11.11
CA VAL A 531 1.19 -27.54 -11.10
C VAL A 531 1.16 -28.47 -9.89
N GLU A 532 2.30 -28.98 -9.45
CA GLU A 532 2.38 -29.82 -8.25
C GLU A 532 2.20 -28.99 -6.97
N ALA A 533 2.75 -27.77 -6.95
CA ALA A 533 2.63 -26.84 -5.82
C ALA A 533 1.19 -26.35 -5.61
N GLU A 534 0.44 -26.11 -6.69
CA GLU A 534 -0.96 -25.66 -6.65
C GLU A 534 -1.98 -26.80 -6.46
N SER A 535 -1.53 -28.06 -6.53
CA SER A 535 -2.41 -29.21 -6.42
C SER A 535 -2.81 -29.50 -4.98
N SER A 536 -4.09 -29.85 -4.77
CA SER A 536 -4.60 -30.32 -3.48
C SER A 536 -4.43 -31.83 -3.26
N SER A 537 -3.76 -32.55 -4.18
CA SER A 537 -3.55 -34.00 -4.04
C SER A 537 -2.47 -34.31 -3.01
N THR A 538 -2.67 -35.36 -2.22
CA THR A 538 -1.69 -35.84 -1.23
C THR A 538 -1.01 -37.14 -1.64
N GLU A 539 -1.22 -37.60 -2.88
CA GLU A 539 -0.71 -38.87 -3.39
C GLU A 539 0.56 -38.70 -4.24
N GLY A 540 1.42 -39.72 -4.24
CA GLY A 540 2.58 -39.83 -5.12
C GLY A 540 3.54 -38.64 -5.01
N ARG A 541 4.06 -38.18 -6.16
CA ARG A 541 5.00 -37.05 -6.24
C ARG A 541 4.41 -35.76 -5.70
N VAL A 542 3.15 -35.46 -6.03
CA VAL A 542 2.45 -34.27 -5.54
C VAL A 542 2.37 -34.29 -4.00
N GLY A 543 2.05 -35.43 -3.40
CA GLY A 543 2.04 -35.58 -1.95
C GLY A 543 3.39 -35.28 -1.29
N MET A 544 4.50 -35.64 -1.94
CA MET A 544 5.86 -35.31 -1.46
C MET A 544 6.13 -33.80 -1.52
N VAL A 545 5.79 -33.15 -2.64
CA VAL A 545 5.92 -31.68 -2.78
C VAL A 545 5.08 -30.96 -1.73
N GLN A 546 3.83 -31.37 -1.55
CA GLN A 546 2.93 -30.78 -0.56
C GLN A 546 3.42 -30.99 0.88
N ARG A 547 4.04 -32.14 1.20
CA ARG A 547 4.68 -32.37 2.50
C ARG A 547 5.88 -31.45 2.70
N ALA A 548 6.75 -31.29 1.70
CA ALA A 548 7.90 -30.39 1.79
C ALA A 548 7.51 -28.92 1.93
N ILE A 549 6.46 -28.46 1.21
CA ILE A 549 5.90 -27.11 1.35
C ILE A 549 5.42 -26.88 2.79
N ARG A 550 4.62 -27.81 3.34
CA ARG A 550 4.12 -27.71 4.72
C ARG A 550 5.25 -27.75 5.75
N ALA A 551 6.20 -28.65 5.60
CA ALA A 551 7.34 -28.79 6.52
C ALA A 551 8.21 -27.53 6.53
N LEU A 552 8.58 -27.00 5.36
CA LEU A 552 9.38 -25.77 5.26
C LEU A 552 8.59 -24.56 5.77
N GLY A 553 7.33 -24.41 5.37
CA GLY A 553 6.45 -23.35 5.84
C GLY A 553 6.31 -23.39 7.37
N SER A 554 6.11 -24.58 7.95
CA SER A 554 6.04 -24.77 9.40
C SER A 554 7.33 -24.32 10.08
N ILE A 555 8.51 -24.79 9.64
CA ILE A 555 9.78 -24.39 10.25
C ILE A 555 9.98 -22.86 10.20
N ILE A 556 9.66 -22.23 9.07
CA ILE A 556 9.77 -20.77 8.93
C ILE A 556 8.81 -20.07 9.89
N GLY A 557 7.54 -20.49 9.93
CA GLY A 557 6.52 -19.88 10.79
C GLY A 557 6.81 -20.08 12.28
N GLU A 558 7.26 -21.26 12.68
CA GLU A 558 7.72 -21.60 14.03
C GLU A 558 8.89 -20.73 14.48
N THR A 559 9.91 -20.62 13.63
CA THR A 559 11.10 -19.82 13.92
C THR A 559 10.71 -18.34 14.01
N SER A 560 9.87 -17.86 13.09
CA SER A 560 9.36 -16.49 13.11
C SER A 560 8.55 -16.19 14.38
N ALA A 561 7.66 -17.11 14.78
CA ALA A 561 6.88 -16.99 16.01
C ALA A 561 7.77 -17.00 17.27
N HIS A 562 8.84 -17.80 17.28
CA HIS A 562 9.82 -17.82 18.36
C HIS A 562 10.57 -16.50 18.49
N GLU A 563 11.08 -15.94 17.38
CA GLU A 563 11.76 -14.63 17.41
C GLU A 563 10.81 -13.49 17.80
N LEU A 564 9.55 -13.54 17.34
CA LEU A 564 8.53 -12.63 17.84
C LEU A 564 8.29 -12.81 19.34
N GLY A 565 8.32 -14.04 19.84
CA GLY A 565 8.22 -14.33 21.27
C GLY A 565 9.34 -13.67 22.08
N HIS A 566 10.57 -13.64 21.59
CA HIS A 566 11.64 -12.87 22.22
C HIS A 566 11.33 -11.37 22.27
N SER A 567 10.86 -10.81 21.17
CA SER A 567 10.42 -9.41 21.11
C SER A 567 9.22 -9.15 22.02
N LEU A 568 8.34 -10.11 22.26
CA LEU A 568 7.25 -9.96 23.23
C LEU A 568 7.68 -10.22 24.68
N GLY A 569 8.93 -10.62 24.93
CA GLY A 569 9.44 -10.90 26.26
C GLY A 569 9.02 -12.25 26.84
N LEU A 570 8.84 -13.26 25.97
CA LEU A 570 8.31 -14.59 26.32
C LEU A 570 9.35 -15.60 26.79
N ALA A 571 10.64 -15.27 26.81
CA ALA A 571 11.66 -16.26 27.20
C ALA A 571 11.44 -16.73 28.64
N GLN A 572 11.29 -15.78 29.57
CA GLN A 572 10.79 -15.98 30.94
C GLN A 572 10.09 -14.69 31.40
N PRO A 573 8.79 -14.50 31.10
CA PRO A 573 8.11 -13.23 31.33
C PRO A 573 8.23 -12.67 32.75
N LEU A 574 8.30 -13.57 33.76
CA LEU A 574 8.43 -13.24 35.18
C LEU A 574 9.80 -13.64 35.77
N GLY A 575 10.77 -13.95 34.92
CA GLY A 575 12.11 -14.44 35.28
C GLY A 575 13.17 -13.35 35.43
N PRO A 576 14.43 -13.74 35.73
CA PRO A 576 15.55 -12.81 35.81
C PRO A 576 15.98 -12.33 34.42
N ARG A 577 16.36 -11.04 34.29
CA ARG A 577 16.67 -10.32 33.02
C ARG A 577 17.73 -10.94 32.10
N ASP A 578 18.41 -11.98 32.53
CA ASP A 578 19.42 -12.73 31.78
C ASP A 578 18.90 -14.08 31.24
N ALA A 579 17.58 -14.31 31.28
CA ALA A 579 16.96 -15.48 30.67
C ALA A 579 16.69 -15.26 29.18
N TYR A 580 17.18 -16.20 28.36
CA TYR A 580 17.05 -16.14 26.90
C TYR A 580 16.11 -17.20 26.32
N HIS A 581 15.70 -18.20 27.11
CA HIS A 581 14.75 -19.25 26.73
C HIS A 581 14.04 -19.76 28.00
N SER A 582 13.02 -20.61 27.82
CA SER A 582 12.31 -21.25 28.92
C SER A 582 13.30 -21.98 29.85
N ALA A 583 13.26 -21.66 31.16
CA ALA A 583 14.16 -22.26 32.17
C ALA A 583 13.97 -23.78 32.29
N PHE A 584 12.77 -24.26 31.96
CA PHE A 584 12.35 -25.64 32.08
C PHE A 584 11.80 -26.07 30.71
N PRO A 585 12.67 -26.59 29.83
CA PRO A 585 12.23 -27.09 28.53
C PRO A 585 11.14 -28.14 28.67
N GLY A 586 10.15 -28.09 27.78
CA GLY A 586 8.95 -28.90 27.81
C GLY A 586 8.52 -29.34 26.42
N GLU A 587 7.76 -30.44 26.38
CA GLU A 587 7.27 -31.01 25.13
C GLU A 587 6.36 -30.00 24.39
N GLY A 588 6.77 -29.58 23.18
CA GLY A 588 6.01 -28.63 22.36
C GLY A 588 6.10 -27.16 22.80
N CYS A 589 7.01 -26.78 23.69
CA CYS A 589 7.14 -25.39 24.13
C CYS A 589 7.80 -24.52 23.05
N LEU A 590 7.10 -23.48 22.58
CA LEU A 590 7.59 -22.60 21.52
C LEU A 590 8.93 -21.95 21.87
N MET A 591 9.05 -21.44 23.11
CA MET A 591 10.19 -20.65 23.60
C MET A 591 11.37 -21.49 24.12
N ASP A 592 11.35 -22.80 23.88
CA ASP A 592 12.47 -23.67 24.20
C ASP A 592 13.67 -23.40 23.29
N GLY A 593 14.86 -23.51 23.87
CA GLY A 593 16.12 -23.37 23.14
C GLY A 593 16.25 -24.37 22.01
N GLY A 594 16.94 -23.96 20.95
CA GLY A 594 17.03 -24.71 19.70
C GLY A 594 17.32 -26.21 19.84
N SER A 595 18.21 -26.56 20.77
CA SER A 595 18.65 -27.93 21.07
C SER A 595 17.61 -28.83 21.76
N PHE A 596 16.50 -28.26 22.25
CA PHE A 596 15.45 -28.98 22.96
C PHE A 596 14.21 -29.25 22.12
N ARG A 597 14.14 -28.65 20.92
CA ARG A 597 13.00 -28.78 20.00
C ARG A 597 13.39 -29.63 18.81
N GLU A 598 12.81 -30.82 18.72
CA GLU A 598 13.09 -31.78 17.64
C GLU A 598 12.64 -31.24 16.27
N LEU A 599 13.29 -31.68 15.20
CA LEU A 599 12.97 -31.20 13.86
C LEU A 599 11.53 -31.52 13.45
N GLY A 600 11.04 -32.72 13.80
CA GLY A 600 9.68 -33.15 13.47
C GLY A 600 8.60 -32.28 14.11
N GLU A 601 8.84 -31.76 15.32
CA GLU A 601 7.97 -30.77 15.98
C GLU A 601 7.90 -29.49 15.14
N ARG A 602 9.05 -28.92 14.78
CA ARG A 602 9.14 -27.69 13.96
C ARG A 602 8.52 -27.85 12.57
N MET A 603 8.57 -29.06 12.01
CA MET A 603 7.95 -29.37 10.72
C MET A 603 6.43 -29.59 10.82
N GLY A 604 5.86 -29.69 12.01
CA GLY A 604 4.46 -30.06 12.21
C GLY A 604 4.15 -31.48 11.73
N GLU A 605 5.12 -32.40 11.82
CA GLU A 605 4.97 -33.76 11.32
C GLU A 605 4.13 -34.64 12.27
N PRO A 606 3.31 -35.57 11.74
CA PRO A 606 2.49 -36.45 12.58
C PRO A 606 3.33 -37.28 13.55
N GLY A 607 2.89 -37.34 14.81
CA GLY A 607 3.57 -38.11 15.86
C GLY A 607 4.55 -37.31 16.70
N TYR A 608 4.76 -36.04 16.37
CA TYR A 608 5.47 -35.07 17.20
C TYR A 608 4.47 -34.19 17.99
N PRO A 609 4.93 -33.53 19.06
CA PRO A 609 4.11 -32.61 19.84
C PRO A 609 3.62 -31.43 19.01
N GLU A 610 2.44 -30.92 19.35
CA GLU A 610 1.96 -29.65 18.80
C GLU A 610 2.56 -28.48 19.59
N THR A 611 3.11 -27.50 18.88
CA THR A 611 3.68 -26.31 19.51
C THR A 611 2.63 -25.43 20.18
N HIS A 612 2.94 -24.98 21.39
CA HIS A 612 2.12 -24.10 22.21
C HIS A 612 2.99 -23.22 23.13
N PHE A 613 2.37 -22.22 23.75
CA PHE A 613 2.99 -21.41 24.80
C PHE A 613 2.97 -22.17 26.14
N CYS A 614 4.06 -22.09 26.89
CA CYS A 614 4.29 -22.86 28.11
C CYS A 614 4.47 -21.99 29.36
N ASN A 615 4.38 -22.61 30.54
CA ASN A 615 4.65 -21.95 31.81
C ASN A 615 3.81 -20.66 32.00
N ASP A 616 4.45 -19.53 32.28
CA ASP A 616 3.82 -18.23 32.51
C ASP A 616 3.52 -17.47 31.19
N GLU A 617 3.94 -18.00 30.04
CA GLU A 617 3.78 -17.35 28.73
C GLU A 617 2.30 -17.12 28.36
N PRO A 618 1.36 -18.08 28.56
CA PRO A 618 -0.04 -17.87 28.19
C PRO A 618 -0.75 -16.81 29.05
N GLU A 619 -0.46 -16.78 30.36
CA GLU A 619 -1.02 -15.79 31.29
C GLU A 619 -0.49 -14.40 30.94
N TYR A 620 0.82 -14.28 30.73
CA TYR A 620 1.45 -13.03 30.34
C TYR A 620 0.90 -12.48 29.00
N LEU A 621 0.82 -13.31 27.96
CA LEU A 621 0.22 -12.91 26.68
C LEU A 621 -1.27 -12.55 26.82
N GLY A 622 -2.00 -13.25 27.68
CA GLY A 622 -3.40 -12.94 27.99
C GLY A 622 -3.56 -11.57 28.68
N ASP A 623 -2.55 -11.12 29.42
CA ASP A 623 -2.56 -9.81 30.06
C ASP A 623 -2.17 -8.68 29.09
N ILE A 624 -1.13 -8.88 28.26
CA ILE A 624 -0.61 -7.82 27.39
C ILE A 624 -1.28 -7.75 26.01
N LEU A 625 -1.76 -8.88 25.48
CA LEU A 625 -2.40 -9.03 24.17
C LEU A 625 -3.72 -9.82 24.23
N PRO A 626 -4.66 -9.48 25.14
CA PRO A 626 -5.94 -10.15 25.25
C PRO A 626 -6.78 -10.05 23.97
N ASN A 627 -7.27 -11.20 23.49
CA ASN A 627 -8.21 -11.28 22.37
C ASN A 627 -9.59 -10.66 22.66
#